data_AF-A0A2V7PXQ4-F1
#
_entry.id   AF-A0A2V7PXQ4-F1
#
_cell.length_a   1.000
_cell.length_b   1.000
_cell.length_c   1.000
_cell.angle_alpha   90.00
_cell.angle_beta   90.00
_cell.angle_gamma   90.00
#
_symmetry.space_group_name_H-M   'P 1'
#
loop_
_entity.id
_entity.type
_entity.pdbx_description
1 polymer ?
#
loop_
_entity_poly.entity_id
_entity_poly.type
_entity_poly.pdbx_seq_one_letter_code
_entity_poly.pdbx_strand_id
1 'polypeptide(L)'
;MTHLTMDQLLTLREPGKEPGVQGWRDHAEVCELCRAELERLDQRMARLRALPTLRPGRNRFAELQVRTRRERRWRQIRLFSLAGLGLAAAVALAVVLAPRFGAPAAPARLAEQQELDSIIASSRRLEGAIQDYNPEQRVIDGRTAVVAQSIEDKLARVDHQLQLVDLMDQRVRQQEALRLWRERVGLLNALVDVHVTRARSVGF
;
A
#
# COMPACT_ATOMS: atom_id res chain seq x y z
N MET A 1 -2.14 45.21 -19.78
CA MET A 1 -3.01 44.58 -18.77
C MET A 1 -2.75 43.09 -18.82
N THR A 2 -2.52 42.45 -17.67
CA THR A 2 -2.21 41.02 -17.58
C THR A 2 -3.51 40.22 -17.56
N HIS A 3 -3.65 39.27 -18.49
CA HIS A 3 -4.78 38.34 -18.54
C HIS A 3 -4.65 37.24 -17.48
N LEU A 4 -5.77 36.62 -17.15
CA LEU A 4 -5.81 35.46 -16.27
C LEU A 4 -5.12 34.25 -16.93
N THR A 5 -4.37 33.51 -16.12
CA THR A 5 -3.76 32.24 -16.53
C THR A 5 -4.79 31.10 -16.53
N MET A 6 -4.50 30.01 -17.24
CA MET A 6 -5.39 28.84 -17.33
C MET A 6 -5.74 28.27 -15.94
N ASP A 7 -4.76 28.18 -15.04
CA ASP A 7 -5.00 27.67 -13.68
C ASP A 7 -5.94 28.58 -12.90
N GLN A 8 -5.78 29.90 -13.00
CA GLN A 8 -6.68 30.87 -12.36
C GLN A 8 -8.12 30.77 -12.91
N LEU A 9 -8.28 30.53 -14.21
CA LEU A 9 -9.59 30.31 -14.83
C LEU A 9 -10.24 29.01 -14.32
N LEU A 10 -9.46 27.96 -14.06
CA LEU A 10 -9.95 26.72 -13.45
C LEU A 10 -10.37 26.93 -11.99
N THR A 11 -9.57 27.65 -11.20
CA THR A 11 -9.90 28.00 -9.81
C THR A 11 -11.20 28.81 -9.70
N LEU A 12 -11.46 29.73 -10.65
CA LEU A 12 -12.72 30.49 -10.70
C LEU A 12 -13.96 29.60 -10.81
N ARG A 13 -13.82 28.41 -11.41
CA ARG A 13 -14.92 27.49 -11.71
C ARG A 13 -15.21 26.48 -10.60
N GLU A 14 -14.22 26.15 -9.77
CA GLU A 14 -14.41 25.22 -8.66
C GLU A 14 -15.33 25.84 -7.58
N PRO A 15 -16.39 25.13 -7.15
CA PRO A 15 -17.28 25.66 -6.12
C PRO A 15 -16.58 25.66 -4.76
N GLY A 16 -15.94 26.78 -4.44
CA GLY A 16 -15.29 27.06 -3.17
C GLY A 16 -14.91 28.53 -3.12
N LYS A 17 -15.29 29.24 -2.06
CA LYS A 17 -14.93 30.65 -1.86
C LYS A 17 -13.53 30.72 -1.25
N GLU A 18 -12.49 30.49 -2.05
CA GLU A 18 -11.14 30.81 -1.58
C GLU A 18 -11.01 32.34 -1.46
N PRO A 19 -10.59 32.89 -0.31
CA PRO A 19 -10.35 34.32 -0.20
C PRO A 19 -9.20 34.72 -1.13
N GLY A 20 -9.52 35.37 -2.25
CA GLY A 20 -8.54 35.77 -3.27
C GLY A 20 -9.09 35.76 -4.71
N VAL A 21 -10.14 35.00 -4.99
CA VAL A 21 -10.70 34.88 -6.36
C VAL A 21 -11.59 36.06 -6.81
N GLN A 22 -11.95 36.99 -5.93
CA GLN A 22 -12.91 38.05 -6.27
C GLN A 22 -12.36 39.01 -7.35
N GLY A 23 -11.11 39.47 -7.21
CA GLY A 23 -10.51 40.36 -8.21
C GLY A 23 -10.31 39.68 -9.58
N TRP A 24 -10.20 38.35 -9.61
CA TRP A 24 -10.16 37.59 -10.86
C TRP A 24 -11.54 37.51 -11.52
N ARG A 25 -12.63 37.43 -10.75
CA ARG A 25 -14.01 37.50 -11.26
C ARG A 25 -14.27 38.88 -11.87
N ASP A 26 -13.95 39.92 -11.12
CA ASP A 26 -14.14 41.31 -11.56
C ASP A 26 -13.35 41.58 -12.86
N HIS A 27 -12.12 41.04 -12.98
CA HIS A 27 -11.35 41.12 -14.22
C HIS A 27 -11.99 40.35 -15.38
N ALA A 28 -12.48 39.13 -15.14
CA ALA A 28 -13.10 38.30 -16.16
C ALA A 28 -14.42 38.89 -16.69
N GLU A 29 -15.14 39.66 -15.87
CA GLU A 29 -16.35 40.37 -16.29
C GLU A 29 -16.05 41.54 -17.24
N VAL A 30 -14.92 42.22 -17.05
CA VAL A 30 -14.51 43.39 -17.85
C VAL A 30 -13.68 43.00 -19.07
N CYS A 31 -12.88 41.92 -19.00
CA CYS A 31 -11.96 41.52 -20.06
C CYS A 31 -12.59 40.50 -21.04
N GLU A 32 -12.89 40.95 -22.25
CA GLU A 32 -13.42 40.13 -23.36
C GLU A 32 -12.62 38.85 -23.63
N LEU A 33 -11.28 38.93 -23.59
CA LEU A 33 -10.41 37.78 -23.88
C LEU A 33 -10.51 36.71 -22.78
N CYS A 34 -10.54 37.12 -21.51
CA CYS A 34 -10.68 36.17 -20.39
C CYS A 34 -12.09 35.56 -20.35
N ARG A 35 -13.13 36.35 -20.68
CA ARG A 35 -14.50 35.86 -20.80
C ARG A 35 -14.63 34.81 -21.90
N ALA A 36 -14.05 35.05 -23.07
CA ALA A 36 -14.05 34.11 -24.17
C ALA A 36 -13.33 32.79 -23.82
N GLU A 37 -12.22 32.84 -23.07
CA GLU A 37 -11.54 31.63 -22.61
C GLU A 37 -12.34 30.86 -21.56
N LEU A 38 -13.01 31.55 -20.61
CA LEU A 38 -13.94 30.89 -19.69
C LEU A 38 -15.07 30.17 -20.42
N GLU A 39 -15.66 30.82 -21.42
CA GLU A 39 -16.73 30.21 -22.21
C GLU A 39 -16.25 28.99 -23.00
N ARG A 40 -15.04 29.04 -23.58
CA ARG A 40 -14.40 27.88 -24.23
C ARG A 40 -14.20 26.72 -23.24
N LEU A 41 -13.76 27.01 -22.01
CA LEU A 41 -13.60 26.00 -20.97
C LEU A 41 -14.93 25.38 -20.58
N ASP A 42 -15.98 26.17 -20.40
CA ASP A 42 -17.31 25.67 -20.08
C ASP A 42 -17.90 24.81 -21.20
N GLN A 43 -17.70 25.20 -22.46
CA GLN A 43 -18.10 24.39 -23.61
C GLN A 43 -17.35 23.03 -23.65
N ARG A 44 -16.04 23.01 -23.39
CA ARG A 44 -15.26 21.76 -23.32
C ARG A 44 -15.76 20.87 -22.19
N MET A 45 -16.02 21.45 -21.03
CA MET A 45 -16.53 20.72 -19.88
C MET A 45 -17.95 20.20 -20.12
N ALA A 46 -18.81 20.97 -20.79
CA ALA A 46 -20.13 20.52 -21.20
C ALA A 46 -20.02 19.31 -22.13
N ARG A 47 -19.09 19.31 -23.10
CA ARG A 47 -18.81 18.16 -23.97
C ARG A 47 -18.32 16.94 -23.19
N LEU A 48 -17.42 17.13 -22.21
CA LEU A 48 -16.94 16.05 -21.36
C LEU A 48 -18.06 15.47 -20.48
N ARG A 49 -18.93 16.31 -19.93
CA ARG A 49 -20.09 15.88 -19.14
C ARG A 49 -21.17 15.21 -20.00
N ALA A 50 -21.30 15.63 -21.25
CA ALA A 50 -22.19 15.03 -22.23
C ALA A 50 -21.64 13.75 -22.86
N LEU A 51 -20.42 13.31 -22.49
CA LEU A 51 -19.93 12.01 -22.91
C LEU A 51 -20.91 10.93 -22.47
N PRO A 52 -21.21 9.96 -23.35
CA PRO A 52 -22.11 8.87 -22.99
C PRO A 52 -21.53 8.14 -21.79
N THR A 53 -22.39 7.80 -20.83
CA THR A 53 -22.01 6.93 -19.72
C THR A 53 -21.68 5.56 -20.30
N LEU A 54 -20.38 5.26 -20.40
CA LEU A 54 -19.92 3.95 -20.81
C LEU A 54 -20.31 2.96 -19.73
N ARG A 55 -21.42 2.25 -19.93
CA ARG A 55 -21.78 1.14 -19.05
C ARG A 55 -20.80 0.00 -19.32
N PRO A 56 -19.94 -0.38 -18.34
CA PRO A 56 -19.11 -1.55 -18.54
C PRO A 56 -20.03 -2.75 -18.78
N GLY A 57 -19.65 -3.62 -19.73
CA GLY A 57 -20.40 -4.85 -19.98
C GLY A 57 -20.59 -5.62 -18.66
N ARG A 58 -21.79 -6.19 -18.44
CA ARG A 58 -22.21 -6.81 -17.15
C ARG A 58 -21.16 -7.73 -16.51
N ASN A 59 -20.30 -8.36 -17.31
CA ASN A 59 -19.32 -9.34 -16.85
C ASN A 59 -17.86 -8.87 -16.90
N ARG A 60 -17.55 -7.64 -17.34
CA ARG A 60 -16.16 -7.16 -17.44
C ARG A 60 -15.47 -7.11 -16.07
N PHE A 61 -16.19 -6.70 -15.03
CA PHE A 61 -15.66 -6.71 -13.66
C PHE A 61 -15.44 -8.12 -13.13
N ALA A 62 -16.39 -9.04 -13.36
CA ALA A 62 -16.24 -10.43 -12.96
C ALA A 62 -15.07 -11.09 -13.69
N GLU A 63 -14.89 -10.81 -14.98
CA GLU A 63 -13.77 -11.28 -15.80
C GLU A 63 -12.43 -10.73 -15.29
N LEU A 64 -12.36 -9.44 -14.96
CA LEU A 64 -11.18 -8.83 -14.34
C LEU A 64 -10.87 -9.41 -12.95
N GLN A 65 -11.89 -9.70 -12.14
CA GLN A 65 -11.71 -10.38 -10.86
C GLN A 65 -11.19 -11.80 -11.04
N VAL A 66 -11.72 -12.55 -12.01
CA VAL A 66 -11.23 -13.90 -12.32
C VAL A 66 -9.78 -13.84 -12.82
N ARG A 67 -9.45 -12.87 -13.69
CA ARG A 67 -8.10 -12.68 -14.20
C ARG A 67 -7.10 -12.35 -13.10
N THR A 68 -7.42 -11.39 -12.22
CA THR A 68 -6.56 -11.01 -11.09
C THR A 68 -6.41 -12.15 -10.08
N ARG A 69 -7.49 -12.89 -9.77
CA ARG A 69 -7.44 -14.09 -8.92
C ARG A 69 -6.60 -15.20 -9.55
N ARG A 70 -6.72 -15.42 -10.87
CA ARG A 70 -5.91 -16.39 -11.61
C ARG A 70 -4.44 -16.00 -11.57
N GLU A 71 -4.08 -14.75 -11.87
CA GLU A 71 -2.69 -14.30 -11.79
C GLU A 71 -2.11 -14.46 -10.37
N ARG A 72 -2.88 -14.14 -9.32
CA ARG A 72 -2.49 -14.39 -7.92
C ARG A 72 -2.28 -15.88 -7.63
N ARG A 73 -3.21 -16.74 -8.05
CA ARG A 73 -3.14 -18.20 -7.84
C ARG A 73 -1.96 -18.82 -8.61
N TRP A 74 -1.69 -18.37 -9.83
CA TRP A 74 -0.57 -18.86 -10.63
C TRP A 74 0.79 -18.44 -10.05
N ARG A 75 0.90 -17.21 -9.50
CA ARG A 75 2.09 -16.79 -8.75
C ARG A 75 2.29 -17.61 -7.47
N GLN A 76 1.20 -17.88 -6.74
CA GLN A 76 1.25 -18.75 -5.56
C GLN A 76 1.67 -20.17 -5.93
N ILE A 77 1.06 -20.79 -6.95
CA ILE A 77 1.40 -22.14 -7.39
C ILE A 77 2.87 -22.21 -7.83
N ARG A 78 3.40 -21.23 -8.57
CA ARG A 78 4.81 -21.18 -8.95
C ARG A 78 5.77 -21.07 -7.75
N LEU A 79 5.40 -20.31 -6.73
CA LEU A 79 6.18 -20.22 -5.48
C LEU A 79 6.11 -21.55 -4.71
N PHE A 80 4.93 -22.14 -4.58
CA PHE A 80 4.74 -23.40 -3.87
C PHE A 80 5.32 -24.61 -4.61
N SER A 81 5.37 -24.59 -5.95
CA SER A 81 6.04 -25.66 -6.72
C SER A 81 7.56 -25.66 -6.53
N LEU A 82 8.16 -24.50 -6.23
CA LEU A 82 9.57 -24.41 -5.83
C LEU A 82 9.76 -24.80 -4.35
N ALA A 83 8.83 -24.47 -3.47
CA ALA A 83 8.90 -24.80 -2.04
C ALA A 83 8.57 -26.28 -1.72
N GLY A 84 7.68 -26.92 -2.50
CA GLY A 84 7.17 -28.27 -2.24
C GLY A 84 8.21 -29.37 -2.43
N LEU A 85 9.20 -29.16 -3.31
CA LEU A 85 10.31 -30.11 -3.48
C LEU A 85 11.33 -30.05 -2.33
N GLY A 86 11.42 -28.94 -1.60
CA GLY A 86 12.28 -28.84 -0.41
C GLY A 86 11.68 -29.48 0.83
N LEU A 87 10.34 -29.46 0.95
CA LEU A 87 9.64 -29.85 2.18
C LEU A 87 9.61 -31.38 2.40
N ALA A 88 9.52 -32.19 1.34
CA ALA A 88 9.58 -33.65 1.47
C ALA A 88 10.96 -34.16 1.94
N ALA A 89 12.05 -33.54 1.46
CA ALA A 89 13.40 -33.87 1.91
C ALA A 89 13.66 -33.41 3.36
N ALA A 90 13.13 -32.25 3.75
CA ALA A 90 13.27 -31.72 5.11
C ALA A 90 12.49 -32.53 6.16
N VAL A 91 11.29 -33.01 5.84
CA VAL A 91 10.49 -33.86 6.77
C VAL A 91 11.17 -35.22 6.98
N ALA A 92 11.69 -35.85 5.92
CA ALA A 92 12.45 -37.09 6.05
C ALA A 92 13.72 -36.91 6.91
N LEU A 93 14.44 -35.79 6.72
CA LEU A 93 15.62 -35.47 7.51
C LEU A 93 15.27 -35.14 8.98
N ALA A 94 14.18 -34.41 9.23
CA ALA A 94 13.73 -34.05 10.57
C ALA A 94 13.27 -35.27 11.39
N VAL A 95 12.59 -36.25 10.77
CA VAL A 95 12.19 -37.49 11.47
C VAL A 95 13.41 -38.31 11.90
N VAL A 96 14.50 -38.30 11.12
CA VAL A 96 15.76 -38.99 11.44
C VAL A 96 16.59 -38.25 12.50
N LEU A 97 16.51 -36.92 12.55
CA LEU A 97 17.31 -36.08 13.47
C LEU A 97 16.57 -35.65 14.75
N ALA A 98 15.23 -35.68 14.79
CA ALA A 98 14.42 -35.29 15.94
C ALA A 98 14.81 -35.96 17.27
N PRO A 99 15.15 -37.26 17.34
CA PRO A 99 15.56 -37.87 18.61
C PRO A 99 16.96 -37.45 19.09
N ARG A 100 17.75 -36.73 18.27
CA ARG A 100 19.08 -36.21 18.66
C ARG A 100 19.07 -34.80 19.25
N PHE A 101 17.97 -34.06 19.11
CA PHE A 101 17.86 -32.69 19.61
C PHE A 101 16.92 -32.65 20.82
N GLY A 102 17.51 -32.79 22.01
CA GLY A 102 16.79 -32.66 23.28
C GLY A 102 16.04 -31.33 23.42
N ALA A 103 15.13 -31.27 24.40
CA ALA A 103 14.41 -30.05 24.74
C ALA A 103 15.40 -28.92 25.08
N PRO A 104 15.15 -27.67 24.65
CA PRO A 104 16.02 -26.56 24.98
C PRO A 104 15.96 -26.30 26.48
N ALA A 105 17.12 -26.08 27.09
CA ALA A 105 17.23 -25.71 28.50
C ALA A 105 16.40 -24.46 28.79
N ALA A 106 15.82 -24.37 29.99
CA ALA A 106 15.00 -23.23 30.43
C ALA A 106 15.55 -21.82 30.09
N PRO A 107 16.87 -21.52 30.23
CA PRO A 107 17.40 -20.20 29.88
C PRO A 107 17.29 -19.85 28.38
N ALA A 108 17.36 -20.84 27.48
CA ALA A 108 17.24 -20.60 26.04
C ALA A 108 15.80 -20.20 25.64
N ARG A 109 14.79 -20.79 26.28
CA ARG A 109 13.38 -20.45 26.04
C ARG A 109 13.04 -19.02 26.48
N LEU A 110 13.60 -18.58 27.60
CA LEU A 110 13.43 -17.20 28.09
C LEU A 110 14.06 -16.18 27.13
N ALA A 111 15.25 -16.47 26.59
CA ALA A 111 15.90 -15.59 25.62
C ALA A 111 15.10 -15.47 24.30
N GLU A 112 14.57 -16.58 23.78
CA GLU A 112 13.72 -16.58 22.57
C GLU A 112 12.42 -15.77 22.78
N GLN A 113 11.81 -15.87 23.97
CA GLN A 113 10.63 -15.08 24.32
C GLN A 113 10.94 -13.59 24.42
N GLN A 114 12.04 -13.22 25.08
CA GLN A 114 12.49 -11.82 25.15
C GLN A 114 12.78 -11.24 23.76
N GLU A 115 13.39 -12.03 22.88
CA GLU A 115 13.62 -11.61 21.51
C GLU A 115 12.30 -11.38 20.77
N LEU A 116 11.36 -12.31 20.87
CA LEU A 116 10.03 -12.17 20.26
C LEU A 116 9.31 -10.90 20.73
N ASP A 117 9.29 -10.65 22.05
CA ASP A 117 8.68 -9.46 22.63
C ASP A 117 9.33 -8.17 22.11
N SER A 118 10.66 -8.17 21.95
CA SER A 118 11.39 -7.01 21.42
C SER A 118 11.03 -6.71 19.96
N ILE A 119 10.84 -7.75 19.13
CA ILE A 119 10.48 -7.60 17.72
C ILE A 119 9.03 -7.12 17.60
N ILE A 120 8.11 -7.65 18.41
CA ILE A 120 6.71 -7.18 18.48
C ILE A 120 6.68 -5.70 18.87
N ALA A 121 7.44 -5.31 19.89
CA ALA A 121 7.54 -3.91 20.31
C ALA A 121 8.13 -3.02 19.20
N SER A 122 9.14 -3.49 18.47
CA SER A 122 9.68 -2.79 17.29
C SER A 122 8.62 -2.58 16.21
N SER A 123 7.86 -3.63 15.92
CA SER A 123 6.79 -3.61 14.94
C SER A 123 5.72 -2.56 15.28
N ARG A 124 5.24 -2.53 16.54
CA ARG A 124 4.23 -1.54 16.98
C ARG A 124 4.74 -0.11 16.88
N ARG A 125 6.03 0.12 17.19
CA ARG A 125 6.65 1.45 17.03
C ARG A 125 6.66 1.92 15.58
N LEU A 126 6.96 1.03 14.64
CA LEU A 126 6.95 1.36 13.20
C LEU A 126 5.54 1.66 12.70
N GLU A 127 4.54 0.90 13.14
CA GLU A 127 3.14 1.21 12.82
C GLU A 127 2.71 2.57 13.34
N GLY A 128 3.06 2.90 14.58
CA GLY A 128 2.82 4.23 15.15
C GLY A 128 3.47 5.33 14.31
N ALA A 129 4.73 5.16 13.89
CA ALA A 129 5.41 6.12 13.04
C ALA A 129 4.73 6.33 11.67
N ILE A 130 4.19 5.26 11.06
CA ILE A 130 3.42 5.37 9.81
C ILE A 130 2.09 6.10 10.05
N GLN A 131 1.39 5.79 11.14
CA GLN A 131 0.13 6.48 11.49
C GLN A 131 0.35 7.96 11.75
N ASP A 132 1.39 8.32 12.51
CA ASP A 132 1.77 9.71 12.80
C ASP A 132 2.16 10.47 11.53
N TYR A 133 2.79 9.79 10.57
CA TYR A 133 3.17 10.38 9.28
C TYR A 133 1.95 10.70 8.39
N ASN A 134 0.84 9.98 8.56
CA ASN A 134 -0.43 10.15 7.85
C ASN A 134 -0.28 10.15 6.31
N PRO A 135 0.13 9.01 5.71
CA PRO A 135 0.40 8.93 4.28
C PRO A 135 -0.84 9.15 3.40
N GLU A 136 -2.04 8.81 3.89
CA GLU A 136 -3.31 8.93 3.15
C GLU A 136 -3.69 10.39 2.83
N GLN A 137 -3.23 11.35 3.64
CA GLN A 137 -3.48 12.76 3.39
C GLN A 137 -2.49 13.38 2.38
N ARG A 138 -1.49 12.63 1.93
CA ARG A 138 -0.43 13.12 1.04
C ARG A 138 -0.56 12.52 -0.34
N VAL A 139 -0.49 13.37 -1.36
CA VAL A 139 -0.43 12.93 -2.75
C VAL A 139 0.96 12.37 -3.05
N ILE A 140 1.03 11.09 -3.41
CA ILE A 140 2.25 10.42 -3.87
C ILE A 140 2.19 10.12 -5.37
N ASP A 141 3.35 9.98 -6.01
CA ASP A 141 3.38 9.59 -7.42
C ASP A 141 2.83 8.16 -7.61
N GLY A 142 2.24 7.89 -8.79
CA GLY A 142 1.60 6.59 -9.05
C GLY A 142 2.57 5.40 -9.01
N ARG A 143 3.87 5.62 -9.29
CA ARG A 143 4.89 4.55 -9.23
C ARG A 143 5.17 4.15 -7.79
N THR A 144 5.17 5.11 -6.88
CA THR A 144 5.38 4.96 -5.43
C THR A 144 4.18 4.29 -4.80
N ALA A 145 2.96 4.69 -5.20
CA ALA A 145 1.73 4.04 -4.78
C ALA A 145 1.74 2.53 -5.10
N VAL A 146 2.22 2.14 -6.28
CA VAL A 146 2.34 0.72 -6.65
C VAL A 146 3.33 -0.04 -5.76
N VAL A 147 4.44 0.59 -5.38
CA VAL A 147 5.43 -0.03 -4.49
C VAL A 147 4.87 -0.16 -3.07
N ALA A 148 4.25 0.89 -2.53
CA ALA A 148 3.61 0.88 -1.21
C ALA A 148 2.54 -0.21 -1.13
N GLN A 149 1.62 -0.25 -2.11
CA GLN A 149 0.59 -1.29 -2.19
C GLN A 149 1.20 -2.70 -2.23
N SER A 150 2.29 -2.91 -2.96
CA SER A 150 2.96 -4.21 -3.02
C SER A 150 3.56 -4.62 -1.67
N ILE A 151 3.96 -3.68 -0.82
CA ILE A 151 4.49 -3.95 0.52
C ILE A 151 3.33 -4.26 1.47
N GLU A 152 2.26 -3.49 1.44
CA GLU A 152 1.04 -3.71 2.23
C GLU A 152 0.40 -5.07 1.93
N ASP A 153 0.34 -5.47 0.66
CA ASP A 153 -0.15 -6.79 0.24
C ASP A 153 0.69 -7.94 0.84
N LYS A 154 2.00 -7.72 1.03
CA LYS A 154 2.89 -8.69 1.70
C LYS A 154 2.67 -8.66 3.21
N LEU A 155 2.52 -7.47 3.79
CA LEU A 155 2.25 -7.32 5.22
C LEU A 155 0.96 -8.04 5.62
N ALA A 156 -0.12 -7.84 4.87
CA ALA A 156 -1.40 -8.52 5.09
C ALA A 156 -1.27 -10.06 5.03
N ARG A 157 -0.36 -10.58 4.19
CA ARG A 157 -0.08 -12.02 4.13
C ARG A 157 0.67 -12.50 5.36
N VAL A 158 1.69 -11.78 5.80
CA VAL A 158 2.44 -12.10 7.02
C VAL A 158 1.51 -12.05 8.24
N ASP A 159 0.62 -11.05 8.31
CA ASP A 159 -0.38 -10.93 9.38
C ASP A 159 -1.34 -12.11 9.41
N HIS A 160 -1.81 -12.55 8.24
CA HIS A 160 -2.61 -13.78 8.14
C HIS A 160 -1.81 -15.03 8.56
N GLN A 161 -0.54 -15.13 8.20
CA GLN A 161 0.30 -16.26 8.63
C GLN A 161 0.53 -16.26 10.14
N LEU A 162 0.73 -15.08 10.75
CA LEU A 162 0.84 -14.92 12.21
C LEU A 162 -0.43 -15.40 12.92
N GLN A 163 -1.61 -15.11 12.37
CA GLN A 163 -2.88 -15.64 12.90
C GLN A 163 -2.96 -17.18 12.83
N LEU A 164 -2.41 -17.79 11.78
CA LEU A 164 -2.40 -19.26 11.66
C LEU A 164 -1.39 -19.92 12.61
N VAL A 165 -0.30 -19.23 12.95
CA VAL A 165 0.74 -19.75 13.85
C VAL A 165 0.20 -20.05 15.24
N ASP A 166 -0.81 -19.32 15.71
CA ASP A 166 -1.44 -19.58 17.01
C ASP A 166 -2.09 -20.98 17.12
N LEU A 167 -2.40 -21.62 15.98
CA LEU A 167 -2.97 -22.97 15.92
C LEU A 167 -1.90 -24.08 15.96
N MET A 168 -0.62 -23.74 15.92
CA MET A 168 0.49 -24.70 15.85
C MET A 168 0.94 -25.20 17.24
N ASP A 169 1.66 -26.32 17.27
CA ASP A 169 2.35 -26.82 18.47
C ASP A 169 3.30 -25.78 19.06
N GLN A 170 3.39 -25.72 20.38
CA GLN A 170 4.02 -24.61 21.11
C GLN A 170 5.50 -24.36 20.74
N ARG A 171 6.28 -25.41 20.48
CA ARG A 171 7.70 -25.27 20.08
C ARG A 171 7.85 -24.74 18.65
N VAL A 172 7.02 -25.24 17.74
CA VAL A 172 7.02 -24.80 16.32
C VAL A 172 6.46 -23.39 16.22
N ARG A 173 5.44 -23.07 17.03
CA ARG A 173 4.81 -21.76 17.13
C ARG A 173 5.81 -20.66 17.43
N GLN A 174 6.67 -20.82 18.43
CA GLN A 174 7.61 -19.76 18.83
C GLN A 174 8.63 -19.45 17.73
N GLN A 175 9.19 -20.48 17.10
CA GLN A 175 10.18 -20.31 16.04
C GLN A 175 9.56 -19.66 14.80
N GLU A 176 8.38 -20.11 14.39
CA GLU A 176 7.70 -19.59 13.22
C GLU A 176 7.15 -18.18 13.46
N ALA A 177 6.62 -17.89 14.65
CA ALA A 177 6.20 -16.55 15.04
C ALA A 177 7.37 -15.58 14.96
N LEU A 178 8.51 -15.93 15.55
CA LEU A 178 9.70 -15.09 15.55
C LEU A 178 10.23 -14.84 14.13
N ARG A 179 10.20 -15.84 13.24
CA ARG A 179 10.50 -15.66 11.81
C ARG A 179 9.57 -14.64 11.14
N LEU A 180 8.26 -14.81 11.29
CA LEU A 180 7.25 -13.95 10.66
C LEU A 180 7.27 -12.53 11.22
N TRP A 181 7.49 -12.35 12.52
CA TRP A 181 7.62 -11.03 13.14
C TRP A 181 8.85 -10.27 12.64
N ARG A 182 9.99 -10.94 12.40
CA ARG A 182 11.15 -10.31 11.74
C ARG A 182 10.82 -9.88 10.32
N GLU A 183 10.13 -10.72 9.55
CA GLU A 183 9.69 -10.41 8.20
C GLU A 183 8.75 -9.18 8.19
N ARG A 184 7.80 -9.13 9.13
CA ARG A 184 6.89 -8.00 9.31
C ARG A 184 7.63 -6.69 9.58
N VAL A 185 8.59 -6.69 10.50
CA VAL A 185 9.41 -5.51 10.80
C VAL A 185 10.21 -5.07 9.57
N GLY A 186 10.77 -6.00 8.81
CA GLY A 186 11.46 -5.69 7.56
C GLY A 186 10.55 -5.00 6.53
N LEU A 187 9.31 -5.48 6.38
CA LEU A 187 8.31 -4.87 5.49
C LEU A 187 7.86 -3.49 5.98
N LEU A 188 7.65 -3.32 7.28
CA LEU A 188 7.28 -2.02 7.86
C LEU A 188 8.39 -0.98 7.68
N ASN A 189 9.65 -1.35 7.89
CA ASN A 189 10.80 -0.48 7.61
C ASN A 189 10.82 -0.04 6.14
N ALA A 190 10.62 -0.98 5.21
CA ALA A 190 10.55 -0.65 3.79
C ALA A 190 9.38 0.28 3.46
N LEU A 191 8.22 0.11 4.13
CA LEU A 191 7.06 0.98 3.94
C LEU A 191 7.34 2.39 4.47
N VAL A 192 7.96 2.51 5.65
CA VAL A 192 8.43 3.80 6.19
C VAL A 192 9.39 4.48 5.22
N ASP A 193 10.37 3.75 4.68
CA ASP A 193 11.34 4.30 3.73
C ASP A 193 10.65 4.85 2.47
N VAL A 194 9.65 4.12 1.93
CA VAL A 194 8.88 4.57 0.76
C VAL A 194 8.15 5.88 1.05
N HIS A 195 7.53 5.99 2.22
CA HIS A 195 6.78 7.18 2.61
C HIS A 195 7.68 8.38 2.97
N VAL A 196 8.80 8.15 3.67
CA VAL A 196 9.69 9.21 4.17
C VAL A 196 10.69 9.69 3.12
N THR A 197 11.34 8.77 2.40
CA THR A 197 12.49 9.12 1.54
C THR A 197 12.05 9.92 0.31
N ARG A 198 10.84 9.66 -0.20
CA ARG A 198 10.40 10.24 -1.47
C ARG A 198 9.52 11.49 -1.32
N ALA A 199 8.96 11.74 -0.13
CA ALA A 199 8.35 13.02 0.19
C ALA A 199 9.34 14.20 0.13
N ARG A 200 10.65 13.93 0.29
CA ARG A 200 11.72 14.94 0.12
C ARG A 200 12.04 15.27 -1.34
N SER A 201 11.67 14.43 -2.31
CA SER A 201 11.98 14.64 -3.73
C SER A 201 10.88 15.35 -4.53
N VAL A 202 9.71 15.60 -3.94
CA VAL A 202 8.58 16.31 -4.60
C VAL A 202 8.45 17.77 -4.13
N GLY A 203 9.38 18.24 -3.30
CA GLY A 203 9.45 19.63 -2.83
C GLY A 203 10.60 20.38 -3.49
N PHE A 204 10.50 20.66 -4.79
CA PHE A 204 11.28 21.67 -5.52
C PHE A 204 10.40 22.28 -6.60
#